data_AF-A0A4Q6FBX2-F1
#
_entry.id   AF-A0A4Q6FBX2-F1
#
_cell.length_a   1.000
_cell.length_b   1.000
_cell.length_c   1.000
_cell.angle_alpha   90.00
_cell.angle_beta   90.00
_cell.angle_gamma   90.00
#
_symmetry.space_group_name_H-M   'P 1'
#
loop_
_entity.id
_entity.type
_entity.pdbx_description
1 polymer ?
#
loop_
_entity_poly.entity_id
_entity_poly.type
_entity_poly.pdbx_seq_one_letter_code
_entity_poly.pdbx_strand_id
1 'polypeptide(L)'
;MRINTDHKEIQDLMAEFGLELERLPDEELRKDVQFFEGQWKSEHDLIEAFRPMAKRIAKDAENFVIKDEFTMPTFENPISDRVKLLDRMSLKTYLDQATESPKWVREMIRVAYVGEYGLEAEEQSAINLVTFIGTDLDKGFQMLGESDELFRIKGGNSRLTQALGEAVGEAMHLEHSLKSIAIGSAGRLQLLFEARRKKAEGKVVEVLADHVILAVPFTVLRGIKGIDSLGLKPRKLQAIRELGYGTNTKLMLGFTGRSWRQESQS
;
A
#
# COMPACT_ATOMS: atom_id res chain seq x y z
N MET A 1 -0.39 1.97 -10.57
CA MET A 1 -0.21 3.08 -9.65
C MET A 1 -0.94 4.27 -10.26
N ARG A 2 -1.98 4.71 -9.60
CA ARG A 2 -2.63 5.97 -9.91
C ARG A 2 -1.92 7.05 -9.09
N ILE A 3 -2.00 8.29 -9.53
CA ILE A 3 -1.37 9.45 -8.90
C ILE A 3 -2.50 10.38 -8.49
N ASN A 4 -2.50 10.80 -7.23
CA ASN A 4 -3.49 11.71 -6.69
C ASN A 4 -3.10 13.17 -6.92
N THR A 5 -4.06 14.09 -6.83
CA THR A 5 -3.81 15.54 -6.93
C THR A 5 -2.85 16.05 -5.85
N ASP A 6 -2.82 15.40 -4.68
CA ASP A 6 -1.99 15.75 -3.53
C ASP A 6 -0.56 15.18 -3.57
N HIS A 7 -0.25 14.26 -4.49
CA HIS A 7 1.10 13.72 -4.69
C HIS A 7 2.04 14.73 -5.38
N LYS A 8 2.34 15.85 -4.71
CA LYS A 8 3.10 16.98 -5.27
C LYS A 8 4.51 16.60 -5.68
N GLU A 9 5.21 15.82 -4.86
CA GLU A 9 6.59 15.41 -5.14
C GLU A 9 6.69 14.56 -6.40
N ILE A 10 5.71 13.67 -6.63
CA ILE A 10 5.66 12.87 -7.86
C ILE A 10 5.37 13.76 -9.06
N GLN A 11 4.44 14.72 -8.94
CA GLN A 11 4.10 15.64 -10.01
C GLN A 11 5.29 16.57 -10.36
N ASP A 12 6.05 17.02 -9.37
CA ASP A 12 7.26 17.83 -9.57
C ASP A 12 8.34 17.01 -10.29
N LEU A 13 8.56 15.75 -9.91
CA LEU A 13 9.46 14.84 -10.64
C LEU A 13 9.00 14.60 -12.08
N MET A 14 7.68 14.52 -12.33
CA MET A 14 7.15 14.43 -13.70
C MET A 14 7.49 15.67 -14.52
N ALA A 15 7.34 16.87 -13.94
CA ALA A 15 7.69 18.11 -14.60
C ALA A 15 9.20 18.18 -14.88
N GLU A 16 10.04 17.81 -13.92
CA GLU A 16 11.51 17.79 -14.05
C GLU A 16 11.96 16.89 -15.20
N PHE A 17 11.39 15.70 -15.33
CA PHE A 17 11.75 14.74 -16.39
C PHE A 17 10.95 14.89 -17.69
N GLY A 18 10.10 15.91 -17.81
CA GLY A 18 9.27 16.13 -18.99
C GLY A 18 8.29 14.98 -19.27
N LEU A 19 7.78 14.33 -18.22
CA LEU A 19 6.83 13.22 -18.31
C LEU A 19 5.39 13.74 -18.23
N GLU A 20 4.55 13.30 -19.17
CA GLU A 20 3.15 13.75 -19.26
C GLU A 20 2.24 12.88 -18.37
N LEU A 21 1.38 13.55 -17.58
CA LEU A 21 0.29 12.93 -16.85
C LEU A 21 -0.97 12.90 -17.72
N GLU A 22 -1.62 11.74 -17.77
CA GLU A 22 -2.96 11.57 -18.34
C GLU A 22 -3.98 11.57 -17.20
N ARG A 23 -4.98 12.44 -17.30
CA ARG A 23 -6.10 12.51 -16.34
C ARG A 23 -7.15 11.43 -16.66
N LEU A 24 -7.66 10.79 -15.62
CA LEU A 24 -8.76 9.82 -15.58
C LEU A 24 -9.75 10.36 -14.54
N PRO A 25 -11.07 10.44 -14.78
CA PRO A 25 -11.87 9.50 -15.55
C PRO A 25 -12.58 10.13 -16.77
N ASP A 26 -13.24 9.26 -17.52
CA ASP A 26 -14.25 9.63 -18.51
C ASP A 26 -15.49 10.14 -17.75
N GLU A 27 -15.78 11.44 -17.80
CA GLU A 27 -16.83 12.09 -17.00
C GLU A 27 -18.24 11.52 -17.27
N GLU A 28 -18.41 10.77 -18.36
CA GLU A 28 -19.66 10.12 -18.76
C GLU A 28 -19.98 8.82 -17.99
N LEU A 29 -19.04 8.26 -17.21
CA LEU A 29 -19.22 6.98 -16.51
C LEU A 29 -19.56 7.16 -15.02
N ARG A 30 -20.46 6.30 -14.51
CA ARG A 30 -20.66 6.15 -13.07
C ARG A 30 -19.36 5.65 -12.43
N LYS A 31 -18.94 6.31 -11.34
CA LYS A 31 -17.66 6.06 -10.67
C LYS A 31 -17.54 4.61 -10.20
N ASP A 32 -18.54 4.12 -9.48
CA ASP A 32 -18.57 2.77 -8.92
C ASP A 32 -19.98 2.16 -9.01
N VAL A 33 -20.06 0.86 -9.32
CA VAL A 33 -21.29 0.05 -9.23
C VAL A 33 -20.95 -1.26 -8.53
N GLN A 34 -21.73 -1.60 -7.49
CA GLN A 34 -21.46 -2.78 -6.67
C GLN A 34 -22.45 -3.89 -7.01
N PHE A 35 -21.99 -5.13 -7.17
CA PHE A 35 -22.85 -6.29 -7.39
C PHE A 35 -22.59 -7.34 -6.30
N PHE A 36 -23.55 -7.48 -5.37
CA PHE A 36 -23.46 -8.39 -4.24
C PHE A 36 -24.80 -9.10 -4.03
N GLU A 37 -24.74 -10.37 -3.63
CA GLU A 37 -25.93 -11.21 -3.39
C GLU A 37 -26.89 -11.26 -4.60
N GLY A 38 -26.35 -11.21 -5.82
CA GLY A 38 -27.13 -11.28 -7.06
C GLY A 38 -27.84 -9.97 -7.44
N GLN A 39 -27.54 -8.85 -6.77
CA GLN A 39 -28.18 -7.56 -7.01
C GLN A 39 -27.16 -6.43 -7.17
N TRP A 40 -27.48 -5.49 -8.05
CA TRP A 40 -26.81 -4.20 -8.09
C TRP A 40 -27.18 -3.38 -6.85
N LYS A 41 -26.19 -2.80 -6.18
CA LYS A 41 -26.37 -1.87 -5.06
C LYS A 41 -25.97 -0.47 -5.51
N SER A 42 -26.86 0.49 -5.29
CA SER A 42 -26.52 1.90 -5.48
C SER A 42 -25.60 2.38 -4.36
N GLU A 43 -24.94 3.52 -4.56
CA GLU A 43 -24.17 4.18 -3.50
C GLU A 43 -25.06 4.55 -2.30
N HIS A 44 -26.31 4.97 -2.57
CA HIS A 44 -27.29 5.25 -1.53
C HIS A 44 -27.59 4.01 -0.66
N ASP A 45 -27.87 2.86 -1.29
CA ASP A 45 -28.12 1.60 -0.56
C ASP A 45 -26.91 1.21 0.31
N LEU A 46 -25.71 1.46 -0.21
CA LEU A 46 -24.46 1.19 0.48
C LEU A 46 -24.26 2.12 1.69
N ILE A 47 -24.43 3.42 1.51
CA ILE A 47 -24.30 4.39 2.61
C ILE A 47 -25.28 4.04 3.73
N GLU A 48 -26.54 3.76 3.40
CA GLU A 48 -27.55 3.42 4.40
C GLU A 48 -27.21 2.12 5.15
N ALA A 49 -26.76 1.09 4.45
CA ALA A 49 -26.39 -0.18 5.05
C ALA A 49 -25.06 -0.11 5.85
N PHE A 50 -24.13 0.76 5.46
CA PHE A 50 -22.84 0.97 6.12
C PHE A 50 -22.92 1.90 7.33
N ARG A 51 -23.89 2.82 7.37
CA ARG A 51 -24.05 3.84 8.43
C ARG A 51 -23.90 3.32 9.87
N PRO A 52 -24.46 2.15 10.27
CA PRO A 52 -24.24 1.61 11.61
C PRO A 52 -22.77 1.28 11.89
N MET A 53 -22.09 0.60 10.97
CA MET A 53 -20.67 0.29 11.10
C MET A 53 -19.79 1.54 11.01
N ALA A 54 -20.15 2.53 10.18
CA ALA A 54 -19.44 3.81 10.11
C ALA A 54 -19.38 4.49 11.48
N LYS A 55 -20.47 4.47 12.26
CA LYS A 55 -20.50 5.00 13.63
C LYS A 55 -19.58 4.23 14.58
N ARG A 56 -19.54 2.90 14.46
CA ARG A 56 -18.63 2.05 15.23
C ARG A 56 -17.18 2.39 14.93
N ILE A 57 -16.83 2.49 13.65
CA ILE A 57 -15.48 2.81 13.19
C ILE A 57 -15.08 4.21 13.61
N ALA A 58 -15.97 5.20 13.47
CA ALA A 58 -15.72 6.58 13.91
C ALA A 58 -15.42 6.65 15.41
N LYS A 59 -16.21 5.94 16.23
CA LYS A 59 -15.96 5.84 17.67
C LYS A 59 -14.62 5.16 17.99
N ASP A 60 -14.22 4.17 17.21
CA ASP A 60 -12.90 3.57 17.35
C ASP A 60 -11.79 4.54 16.95
N ALA A 61 -11.97 5.30 15.87
CA ALA A 61 -11.04 6.31 15.39
C ALA A 61 -10.82 7.47 16.38
N GLU A 62 -11.80 7.82 17.22
CA GLU A 62 -11.62 8.78 18.33
C GLU A 62 -10.46 8.38 19.27
N ASN A 63 -10.11 7.09 19.35
CA ASN A 63 -9.03 6.58 20.20
C ASN A 63 -7.62 6.75 19.58
N PHE A 64 -7.55 7.34 18.39
CA PHE A 64 -6.32 7.63 17.63
C PHE A 64 -5.92 9.12 17.72
N VAL A 65 -6.63 9.91 18.52
CA VAL A 65 -6.44 11.36 18.59
C VAL A 65 -5.47 11.73 19.73
N ILE A 66 -4.45 12.54 19.40
CA ILE A 66 -3.56 13.19 20.38
C ILE A 66 -3.59 14.68 20.08
N LYS A 67 -3.91 15.50 21.10
CA LYS A 67 -4.01 16.97 20.96
C LYS A 67 -4.93 17.40 19.80
N ASP A 68 -6.11 16.80 19.73
CA ASP A 68 -7.14 17.07 18.70
C ASP A 68 -6.73 16.75 17.26
N GLU A 69 -5.62 16.05 17.07
CA GLU A 69 -5.14 15.59 15.76
C GLU A 69 -5.13 14.06 15.70
N PHE A 70 -5.65 13.51 14.60
CA PHE A 70 -5.49 12.09 14.30
C PHE A 70 -4.01 11.76 14.21
N THR A 71 -3.57 10.80 15.00
CA THR A 71 -2.18 10.35 15.08
C THR A 71 -2.11 8.88 14.75
N MET A 72 -1.25 8.51 13.81
CA MET A 72 -0.99 7.11 13.51
C MET A 72 -0.30 6.44 14.71
N PRO A 73 -0.85 5.33 15.23
CA PRO A 73 -0.24 4.64 16.35
C PRO A 73 1.09 4.05 15.92
N THR A 74 2.05 4.13 16.82
CA THR A 74 3.35 3.50 16.65
C THR A 74 3.54 2.48 17.76
N PHE A 75 4.53 1.61 17.60
CA PHE A 75 4.90 0.74 18.69
C PHE A 75 5.24 1.58 19.96
N GLU A 76 6.02 2.65 19.83
CA GLU A 76 6.49 3.44 20.99
C GLU A 76 5.36 4.25 21.63
N ASN A 77 4.37 4.62 20.83
CA ASN A 77 3.17 5.30 21.29
C ASN A 77 1.91 4.62 20.70
N PRO A 78 1.35 3.63 21.40
CA PRO A 78 0.13 2.96 20.97
C PRO A 78 -1.12 3.82 21.18
N ILE A 79 -1.00 5.03 21.74
CA ILE A 79 -2.07 6.02 21.97
C ILE A 79 -3.05 5.61 23.08
N SER A 80 -3.71 4.46 22.98
CA SER A 80 -4.72 3.99 23.92
C SER A 80 -4.78 2.46 24.03
N ASP A 81 -5.44 1.94 25.06
CA ASP A 81 -5.67 0.50 25.17
C ASP A 81 -6.65 -0.03 24.13
N ARG A 82 -7.58 0.81 23.65
CA ARG A 82 -8.49 0.45 22.56
C ARG A 82 -7.71 0.21 21.27
N VAL A 83 -6.75 1.08 20.95
CA VAL A 83 -5.86 0.90 19.79
C VAL A 83 -5.08 -0.41 19.90
N LYS A 84 -4.48 -0.73 21.07
CA LYS A 84 -3.79 -2.02 21.27
C LYS A 84 -4.71 -3.23 21.06
N LEU A 85 -5.98 -3.11 21.47
CA LEU A 85 -6.96 -4.17 21.28
C LEU A 85 -7.29 -4.35 19.79
N LEU A 86 -7.48 -3.24 19.06
CA LEU A 86 -7.68 -3.26 17.60
C LEU A 86 -6.47 -3.82 16.86
N ASP A 87 -5.26 -3.47 17.31
CA ASP A 87 -4.00 -3.95 16.71
C ASP A 87 -3.89 -5.48 16.74
N ARG A 88 -4.35 -6.08 17.85
CA ARG A 88 -4.35 -7.52 18.10
C ARG A 88 -5.60 -8.23 17.59
N MET A 89 -6.60 -7.49 17.10
CA MET A 89 -7.83 -8.04 16.56
C MET A 89 -7.67 -8.21 15.06
N SER A 90 -8.02 -9.39 14.54
CA SER A 90 -8.05 -9.55 13.08
C SER A 90 -9.20 -8.74 12.46
N LEU A 91 -9.01 -8.27 11.23
CA LEU A 91 -10.04 -7.62 10.43
C LEU A 91 -11.30 -8.48 10.36
N LYS A 92 -11.14 -9.80 10.16
CA LYS A 92 -12.26 -10.75 10.21
C LYS A 92 -13.05 -10.64 11.51
N THR A 93 -12.38 -10.70 12.65
CA THR A 93 -13.05 -10.66 13.96
C THR A 93 -13.80 -9.34 14.12
N TYR A 94 -13.19 -8.23 13.70
CA TYR A 94 -13.82 -6.92 13.77
C TYR A 94 -15.12 -6.86 12.94
N LEU A 95 -15.06 -7.33 11.69
CA LEU A 95 -16.21 -7.37 10.78
C LEU A 95 -17.29 -8.34 11.29
N ASP A 96 -16.91 -9.52 11.77
CA ASP A 96 -17.87 -10.52 12.29
C ASP A 96 -18.67 -9.97 13.48
N GLN A 97 -18.04 -9.14 14.32
CA GLN A 97 -18.66 -8.45 15.45
C GLN A 97 -19.53 -7.24 15.07
N ALA A 98 -19.44 -6.74 13.83
CA ALA A 98 -20.21 -5.57 13.36
C ALA A 98 -21.60 -5.97 12.84
N THR A 99 -22.36 -6.72 13.65
CA THR A 99 -23.66 -7.29 13.27
C THR A 99 -24.76 -6.25 13.11
N GLU A 100 -24.51 -5.01 13.54
CA GLU A 100 -25.35 -3.84 13.28
C GLU A 100 -25.44 -3.46 11.79
N SER A 101 -24.52 -3.92 10.95
CA SER A 101 -24.57 -3.76 9.49
C SER A 101 -24.86 -5.09 8.77
N PRO A 102 -25.57 -5.05 7.62
CA PRO A 102 -25.89 -6.24 6.85
C PRO A 102 -24.65 -7.06 6.46
N LYS A 103 -24.81 -8.38 6.33
CA LYS A 103 -23.72 -9.30 5.97
C LYS A 103 -23.02 -8.88 4.67
N TRP A 104 -23.77 -8.50 3.64
CA TRP A 104 -23.19 -8.11 2.35
C TRP A 104 -22.23 -6.91 2.45
N VAL A 105 -22.51 -5.93 3.32
CA VAL A 105 -21.61 -4.78 3.56
C VAL A 105 -20.31 -5.25 4.20
N ARG A 106 -20.41 -6.12 5.21
CA ARG A 106 -19.24 -6.70 5.88
C ARG A 106 -18.38 -7.50 4.92
N GLU A 107 -18.99 -8.31 4.06
CA GLU A 107 -18.26 -9.07 3.05
C GLU A 107 -17.67 -8.20 1.94
N MET A 108 -18.37 -7.14 1.51
CA MET A 108 -17.82 -6.18 0.56
C MET A 108 -16.57 -5.49 1.12
N ILE A 109 -16.60 -5.03 2.38
CA ILE A 109 -15.43 -4.45 3.05
C ILE A 109 -14.32 -5.50 3.19
N ARG A 110 -14.64 -6.73 3.58
CA ARG A 110 -13.68 -7.83 3.63
C ARG A 110 -12.96 -8.00 2.29
N VAL A 111 -13.71 -8.12 1.20
CA VAL A 111 -13.16 -8.32 -0.15
C VAL A 111 -12.27 -7.14 -0.57
N ALA A 112 -12.70 -5.91 -0.30
CA ALA A 112 -11.91 -4.72 -0.62
C ALA A 112 -10.57 -4.71 0.12
N TYR A 113 -10.56 -4.99 1.42
CA TYR A 113 -9.33 -4.98 2.21
C TYR A 113 -8.43 -6.19 1.96
N VAL A 114 -8.98 -7.36 1.64
CA VAL A 114 -8.18 -8.50 1.13
C VAL A 114 -7.53 -8.12 -0.20
N GLY A 115 -8.27 -7.46 -1.10
CA GLY A 115 -7.74 -6.98 -2.37
C GLY A 115 -6.66 -5.91 -2.22
N GLU A 116 -6.81 -4.99 -1.26
CA GLU A 116 -5.85 -3.91 -1.00
C GLU A 116 -4.54 -4.43 -0.38
N TYR A 117 -4.63 -5.18 0.71
CA TYR A 117 -3.45 -5.65 1.45
C TYR A 117 -2.87 -6.96 0.92
N GLY A 118 -3.62 -7.72 0.11
CA GLY A 118 -3.18 -9.01 -0.42
C GLY A 118 -3.06 -10.13 0.61
N LEU A 119 -3.71 -10.01 1.76
CA LEU A 119 -3.71 -11.00 2.83
C LEU A 119 -5.14 -11.32 3.23
N GLU A 120 -5.39 -12.52 3.75
CA GLU A 120 -6.71 -12.87 4.26
C GLU A 120 -7.09 -12.00 5.47
N ALA A 121 -8.39 -11.77 5.69
CA ALA A 121 -8.85 -10.89 6.75
C ALA A 121 -8.50 -11.38 8.17
N GLU A 122 -8.20 -12.67 8.31
CA GLU A 122 -7.67 -13.31 9.51
C GLU A 122 -6.24 -12.84 9.87
N GLU A 123 -5.46 -12.47 8.86
CA GLU A 123 -4.04 -12.11 8.98
C GLU A 123 -3.83 -10.59 9.00
N GLN A 124 -4.87 -9.81 8.74
CA GLN A 124 -4.82 -8.36 8.79
C GLN A 124 -5.28 -7.83 10.15
N SER A 125 -4.60 -6.80 10.66
CA SER A 125 -5.03 -6.07 11.85
C SER A 125 -6.27 -5.23 11.58
N ALA A 126 -7.20 -5.14 12.53
CA ALA A 126 -8.39 -4.29 12.43
C ALA A 126 -8.03 -2.79 12.40
N ILE A 127 -6.83 -2.40 12.84
CA ILE A 127 -6.33 -1.02 12.70
C ILE A 127 -6.31 -0.58 11.24
N ASN A 128 -6.02 -1.48 10.29
CA ASN A 128 -6.01 -1.15 8.87
C ASN A 128 -7.35 -0.58 8.40
N LEU A 129 -8.46 -1.16 8.87
CA LEU A 129 -9.81 -0.67 8.54
C LEU A 129 -10.06 0.69 9.18
N VAL A 130 -9.87 0.79 10.49
CA VAL A 130 -10.18 2.02 11.26
C VAL A 130 -9.35 3.22 10.80
N THR A 131 -8.14 2.97 10.30
CA THR A 131 -7.25 4.02 9.78
C THR A 131 -7.69 4.56 8.43
N PHE A 132 -8.22 3.71 7.55
CA PHE A 132 -8.37 4.08 6.13
C PHE A 132 -9.81 4.36 5.70
N ILE A 133 -10.80 3.60 6.17
CA ILE A 133 -12.16 3.75 5.63
C ILE A 133 -12.78 5.08 6.06
N GLY A 134 -13.37 5.80 5.10
CA GLY A 134 -14.05 7.05 5.40
C GLY A 134 -15.35 6.81 6.17
N THR A 135 -15.55 7.56 7.25
CA THR A 135 -16.77 7.50 8.08
C THR A 135 -17.65 8.75 7.97
N ASP A 136 -17.17 9.78 7.28
CA ASP A 136 -17.93 10.97 6.91
C ASP A 136 -18.78 10.68 5.67
N LEU A 137 -20.02 10.24 5.90
CA LEU A 137 -20.93 9.79 4.85
C LEU A 137 -21.53 10.94 4.03
N ASP A 138 -21.34 12.20 4.46
CA ASP A 138 -21.77 13.37 3.68
C ASP A 138 -20.85 13.58 2.46
N LYS A 139 -19.64 12.98 2.49
CA LYS A 139 -18.69 12.93 1.37
C LYS A 139 -18.88 11.70 0.46
N GLY A 140 -19.95 10.92 0.67
CA GLY A 140 -20.18 9.66 -0.04
C GLY A 140 -19.47 8.47 0.59
N PHE A 141 -19.45 7.33 -0.11
CA PHE A 141 -18.79 6.12 0.39
C PHE A 141 -17.32 6.07 -0.03
N GLN A 142 -16.41 6.11 0.94
CA GLN A 142 -14.95 6.12 0.71
C GLN A 142 -14.30 4.84 1.25
N MET A 143 -14.30 3.77 0.44
CA MET A 143 -13.84 2.43 0.84
C MET A 143 -12.41 2.40 1.44
N LEU A 144 -11.49 3.16 0.85
CA LEU A 144 -10.07 3.19 1.21
C LEU A 144 -9.61 4.61 1.60
N GLY A 145 -10.54 5.47 2.00
CA GLY A 145 -10.27 6.85 2.40
C GLY A 145 -10.25 7.83 1.22
N GLU A 146 -9.69 9.00 1.46
CA GLU A 146 -9.58 10.06 0.45
C GLU A 146 -8.50 9.70 -0.59
N SER A 147 -8.92 9.39 -1.81
CA SER A 147 -8.03 9.14 -2.95
C SER A 147 -8.80 9.46 -4.24
N ASP A 148 -8.28 10.39 -5.04
CA ASP A 148 -8.94 10.80 -6.29
C ASP A 148 -8.48 9.96 -7.49
N GLU A 149 -7.30 9.33 -7.38
CA GLU A 149 -6.65 8.50 -8.38
C GLU A 149 -6.69 9.10 -9.80
N LEU A 150 -6.61 10.43 -9.89
CA LEU A 150 -6.95 11.14 -11.12
C LEU A 150 -5.91 11.01 -12.22
N PHE A 151 -4.68 10.62 -11.91
CA PHE A 151 -3.61 10.66 -12.91
C PHE A 151 -2.93 9.30 -13.11
N ARG A 152 -2.45 9.07 -14.33
CA ARG A 152 -1.46 8.05 -14.65
C ARG A 152 -0.38 8.64 -15.55
N ILE A 153 0.80 8.02 -15.59
CA ILE A 153 1.85 8.48 -16.51
C ILE A 153 1.53 7.97 -17.91
N LYS A 154 1.48 8.89 -18.88
CA LYS A 154 1.27 8.55 -20.29
C LYS A 154 2.39 7.65 -20.79
N GLY A 155 2.03 6.52 -21.40
CA GLY A 155 3.00 5.51 -21.83
C GLY A 155 3.47 4.55 -20.71
N GLY A 156 2.91 4.67 -19.50
CA GLY A 156 3.11 3.72 -18.40
C GLY A 156 4.00 4.23 -17.27
N ASN A 157 3.73 3.77 -16.05
CA ASN A 157 4.38 4.33 -14.85
C ASN A 157 5.87 4.02 -14.72
N SER A 158 6.37 2.98 -15.40
CA SER A 158 7.79 2.63 -15.41
C SER A 158 8.66 3.72 -16.02
N ARG A 159 8.07 4.67 -16.77
CA ARG A 159 8.79 5.81 -17.36
C ARG A 159 9.45 6.70 -16.31
N LEU A 160 8.83 6.88 -15.14
CA LEU A 160 9.44 7.65 -14.05
C LEU A 160 10.75 7.00 -13.58
N THR A 161 10.69 5.70 -13.27
CA THR A 161 11.86 4.97 -12.79
C THR A 161 12.94 4.83 -13.87
N GLN A 162 12.54 4.78 -15.15
CA GLN A 162 13.47 4.80 -16.26
C GLN A 162 14.20 6.16 -16.34
N ALA A 163 13.46 7.27 -16.34
CA ALA A 163 14.04 8.62 -16.39
C ALA A 163 14.99 8.88 -15.21
N LEU A 164 14.60 8.46 -14.00
CA LEU A 164 15.48 8.51 -12.82
C LEU A 164 16.75 7.68 -13.03
N GLY A 165 16.64 6.47 -13.56
CA GLY A 165 17.80 5.62 -13.85
C GLY A 165 18.74 6.24 -14.89
N GLU A 166 18.18 6.88 -15.92
CA GLU A 166 18.94 7.62 -16.94
C GLU A 166 19.67 8.82 -16.33
N ALA A 167 19.02 9.58 -15.44
CA ALA A 167 19.61 10.72 -14.74
C ALA A 167 20.75 10.32 -13.79
N VAL A 168 20.62 9.18 -13.10
CA VAL A 168 21.70 8.62 -12.25
C VAL A 168 22.89 8.15 -13.08
N GLY A 169 22.66 7.67 -14.30
CA GLY A 169 23.71 7.30 -15.25
C GLY A 169 24.59 6.14 -14.77
N GLU A 170 25.91 6.29 -14.91
CA GLU A 170 26.89 5.21 -14.68
C GLU A 170 26.98 4.73 -13.22
N ALA A 171 26.47 5.52 -12.27
CA ALA A 171 26.39 5.13 -10.86
C ALA A 171 25.31 4.05 -10.60
N MET A 172 24.43 3.77 -11.57
CA MET A 172 23.42 2.72 -11.46
C MET A 172 23.97 1.35 -11.90
N HIS A 173 24.04 0.43 -10.95
CA HIS A 173 24.52 -0.94 -11.20
C HIS A 173 23.35 -1.94 -11.19
N LEU A 174 22.79 -2.23 -12.37
CA LEU A 174 21.78 -3.29 -12.54
C LEU A 174 22.40 -4.69 -12.36
N GLU A 175 21.56 -5.68 -12.08
CA GLU A 175 21.96 -7.09 -11.88
C GLU A 175 22.96 -7.29 -10.72
N HIS A 176 22.94 -6.39 -9.74
CA HIS A 176 23.72 -6.46 -8.50
C HIS A 176 22.78 -6.76 -7.32
N SER A 177 22.80 -8.00 -6.82
CA SER A 177 22.00 -8.40 -5.67
C SER A 177 22.84 -8.30 -4.40
N LEU A 178 22.46 -7.44 -3.45
CA LEU A 178 23.11 -7.35 -2.14
C LEU A 178 22.91 -8.68 -1.39
N LYS A 179 24.01 -9.31 -0.98
CA LYS A 179 24.01 -10.59 -0.24
C LYS A 179 24.39 -10.44 1.21
N SER A 180 25.29 -9.52 1.52
CA SER A 180 25.67 -9.24 2.90
C SER A 180 26.03 -7.79 3.14
N ILE A 181 25.83 -7.36 4.37
CA ILE A 181 26.25 -6.08 4.89
C ILE A 181 26.94 -6.27 6.24
N ALA A 182 28.02 -5.53 6.48
CA ALA A 182 28.77 -5.58 7.73
C ALA A 182 29.32 -4.19 8.08
N ILE A 183 29.64 -3.98 9.36
CA ILE A 183 30.47 -2.85 9.78
C ILE A 183 31.92 -3.26 9.52
N GLY A 184 32.54 -2.64 8.53
CA GLY A 184 33.92 -2.87 8.13
C GLY A 184 34.93 -2.09 8.97
N SER A 185 36.19 -2.13 8.53
CA SER A 185 37.28 -1.38 9.18
C SER A 185 37.03 0.14 9.13
N ALA A 186 37.54 0.85 10.14
CA ALA A 186 37.33 2.31 10.31
C ALA A 186 35.86 2.75 10.39
N GLY A 187 34.92 1.85 10.71
CA GLY A 187 33.50 2.17 10.91
C GLY A 187 32.67 2.32 9.64
N ARG A 188 33.27 2.11 8.46
CA ARG A 188 32.55 2.15 7.17
C ARG A 188 31.70 0.90 6.99
N LEU A 189 30.58 1.00 6.29
CA LEU A 189 29.75 -0.15 5.92
C LEU A 189 30.37 -0.87 4.72
N GLN A 190 30.53 -2.17 4.86
CA GLN A 190 30.95 -3.08 3.80
C GLN A 190 29.73 -3.79 3.23
N LEU A 191 29.56 -3.72 1.92
CA LEU A 191 28.48 -4.37 1.18
C LEU A 191 29.07 -5.36 0.19
N LEU A 192 28.56 -6.59 0.17
CA LEU A 192 28.93 -7.59 -0.82
C LEU A 192 27.74 -7.88 -1.74
N PHE A 193 27.92 -7.59 -3.02
CA PHE A 193 26.94 -7.84 -4.07
C PHE A 193 27.34 -9.06 -4.88
N GLU A 194 26.34 -9.84 -5.29
CA GLU A 194 26.46 -10.84 -6.34
C GLU A 194 26.09 -10.20 -7.68
N ALA A 195 27.03 -10.15 -8.62
CA ALA A 195 26.76 -9.73 -9.99
C ALA A 195 26.19 -10.90 -10.81
N ARG A 196 25.07 -10.67 -11.52
CA ARG A 196 24.34 -11.71 -12.27
C ARG A 196 24.45 -11.62 -13.79
N ARG A 197 25.39 -10.83 -14.31
CA ARG A 197 25.66 -10.75 -15.76
C ARG A 197 26.21 -12.07 -16.29
N LYS A 198 25.75 -12.52 -17.47
CA LYS A 198 26.18 -13.77 -18.13
C LYS A 198 27.70 -14.00 -18.27
N LYS A 199 28.54 -12.95 -18.20
CA LYS A 199 30.02 -13.03 -18.26
C LYS A 199 30.72 -12.90 -16.90
N ALA A 200 29.97 -12.71 -15.81
CA ALA A 200 30.48 -12.47 -14.46
C ALA A 200 29.59 -13.12 -13.39
N GLU A 201 28.84 -14.16 -13.76
CA GLU A 201 27.93 -14.87 -12.86
C GLU A 201 28.71 -15.44 -11.67
N GLY A 202 28.28 -15.09 -10.46
CA GLY A 202 28.95 -15.47 -9.21
C GLY A 202 30.11 -14.57 -8.79
N LYS A 203 30.45 -13.52 -9.55
CA LYS A 203 31.45 -12.53 -9.11
C LYS A 203 30.88 -11.73 -7.93
N VAL A 204 31.62 -11.76 -6.82
CA VAL A 204 31.36 -10.91 -5.66
C VAL A 204 31.97 -9.53 -5.91
N VAL A 205 31.16 -8.48 -5.75
CA VAL A 205 31.58 -7.09 -5.82
C VAL A 205 31.49 -6.49 -4.42
N GLU A 206 32.62 -6.02 -3.91
CA GLU A 206 32.69 -5.30 -2.63
C GLU A 206 32.50 -3.81 -2.86
N VAL A 207 31.67 -3.19 -2.02
CA VAL A 207 31.47 -1.75 -1.96
C VAL A 207 31.65 -1.30 -0.51
N LEU A 208 32.42 -0.22 -0.31
CA LEU A 208 32.58 0.44 0.98
C LEU A 208 31.88 1.79 0.96
N ALA A 209 31.01 2.04 1.93
CA ALA A 209 30.23 3.26 2.03
C ALA A 209 30.16 3.78 3.46
N ASP A 210 30.09 5.11 3.61
CA ASP A 210 29.94 5.76 4.91
C ASP A 210 28.47 5.75 5.36
N HIS A 211 27.55 5.80 4.40
CA HIS A 211 26.10 5.71 4.60
C HIS A 211 25.47 4.77 3.57
N VAL A 212 24.43 4.06 4.00
CA VAL A 212 23.66 3.15 3.14
C VAL A 212 22.17 3.38 3.35
N ILE A 213 21.44 3.57 2.26
CA ILE A 213 19.98 3.58 2.24
C ILE A 213 19.51 2.25 1.66
N LEU A 214 18.87 1.43 2.48
CA LEU A 214 18.28 0.15 2.06
C LEU A 214 16.82 0.37 1.67
N ALA A 215 16.60 0.75 0.40
CA ALA A 215 15.27 0.97 -0.18
C ALA A 215 14.64 -0.34 -0.70
N VAL A 216 14.69 -1.40 0.10
CA VAL A 216 14.15 -2.72 -0.27
C VAL A 216 13.10 -3.21 0.74
N PRO A 217 12.16 -4.07 0.30
CA PRO A 217 11.20 -4.73 1.17
C PRO A 217 11.82 -5.43 2.38
N PHE A 218 11.12 -5.48 3.52
CA PHE A 218 11.59 -6.27 4.68
C PHE A 218 11.69 -7.77 4.41
N THR A 219 10.86 -8.30 3.51
CA THR A 219 10.94 -9.70 3.03
C THR A 219 12.25 -9.98 2.28
N VAL A 220 12.79 -9.00 1.56
CA VAL A 220 14.12 -9.08 0.94
C VAL A 220 15.21 -8.85 1.99
N LEU A 221 15.03 -7.82 2.82
CA LEU A 221 16.01 -7.40 3.82
C LEU A 221 16.36 -8.50 4.82
N ARG A 222 15.37 -9.27 5.31
CA ARG A 222 15.60 -10.38 6.24
C ARG A 222 16.44 -11.52 5.65
N GLY A 223 16.57 -11.59 4.33
CA GLY A 223 17.43 -12.56 3.64
C GLY A 223 18.88 -12.09 3.45
N ILE A 224 19.20 -10.83 3.77
CA ILE A 224 20.56 -10.27 3.64
C ILE A 224 21.36 -10.61 4.90
N LYS A 225 22.51 -11.27 4.72
CA LYS A 225 23.38 -11.67 5.83
C LYS A 225 23.95 -10.43 6.54
N GLY A 226 23.92 -10.44 7.87
CA GLY A 226 24.54 -9.41 8.72
C GLY A 226 23.63 -8.23 9.09
N ILE A 227 22.39 -8.19 8.61
CA ILE A 227 21.41 -7.14 8.98
C ILE A 227 21.17 -7.07 10.50
N ASP A 228 21.13 -8.22 11.15
CA ASP A 228 20.99 -8.36 12.61
C ASP A 228 22.23 -7.86 13.39
N SER A 229 23.38 -7.80 12.73
CA SER A 229 24.66 -7.41 13.30
C SER A 229 24.95 -5.90 13.17
N LEU A 230 24.04 -5.11 12.58
CA LEU A 230 24.19 -3.66 12.41
C LEU A 230 23.82 -2.83 13.65
N GLY A 231 23.52 -3.47 14.78
CA GLY A 231 23.13 -2.76 16.01
C GLY A 231 21.74 -2.13 15.96
N LEU A 232 20.85 -2.62 15.07
CA LEU A 232 19.47 -2.17 15.02
C LEU A 232 18.72 -2.53 16.32
N LYS A 233 17.83 -1.64 16.78
CA LYS A 233 16.99 -1.90 17.96
C LYS A 233 16.23 -3.23 17.79
N PRO A 234 16.05 -4.04 18.86
CA PRO A 234 15.37 -5.34 18.77
C PRO A 234 14.01 -5.31 18.07
N ARG A 235 13.24 -4.23 18.24
CA ARG A 235 11.93 -4.05 17.57
C ARG A 235 12.02 -3.80 16.09
N LYS A 236 13.05 -3.08 15.62
CA LYS A 236 13.27 -2.92 14.18
C LYS A 236 13.62 -4.28 13.56
N LEU A 237 14.43 -5.07 14.24
CA LEU A 237 14.74 -6.43 13.81
C LEU A 237 13.50 -7.34 13.81
N GLN A 238 12.61 -7.20 14.78
CA GLN A 238 11.32 -7.89 14.80
C GLN A 238 10.47 -7.53 13.58
N ALA A 239 10.28 -6.23 13.30
CA ALA A 239 9.54 -5.77 12.12
C ALA A 239 10.16 -6.30 10.81
N ILE A 240 11.50 -6.30 10.71
CA ILE A 240 12.21 -6.86 9.56
C ILE A 240 11.92 -8.36 9.41
N ARG A 241 11.81 -9.12 10.49
CA ARG A 241 11.52 -10.57 10.45
C ARG A 241 10.07 -10.91 10.18
N GLU A 242 9.13 -10.12 10.70
CA GLU A 242 7.73 -10.53 10.81
C GLU A 242 6.80 -9.85 9.79
N LEU A 243 7.03 -8.59 9.40
CA LEU A 243 6.12 -7.88 8.48
C LEU A 243 6.19 -8.46 7.06
N GLY A 244 5.08 -9.04 6.59
CA GLY A 244 4.99 -9.73 5.31
C GLY A 244 4.69 -8.83 4.11
N TYR A 245 4.60 -9.46 2.94
CA TYR A 245 4.01 -8.90 1.73
C TYR A 245 2.66 -9.57 1.49
N GLY A 246 1.72 -8.83 0.90
CA GLY A 246 0.53 -9.41 0.32
C GLY A 246 0.82 -10.25 -0.92
N THR A 247 -0.09 -11.17 -1.23
CA THR A 247 -0.13 -11.94 -2.46
C THR A 247 -1.27 -11.42 -3.33
N ASN A 248 -0.94 -10.65 -4.36
CA ASN A 248 -1.92 -10.06 -5.27
C ASN A 248 -1.71 -10.58 -6.69
N THR A 249 -2.82 -10.77 -7.41
CA THR A 249 -2.79 -11.06 -8.84
C THR A 249 -3.30 -9.84 -9.60
N LYS A 250 -2.57 -9.43 -10.63
CA LYS A 250 -3.02 -8.39 -11.56
C LYS A 250 -3.42 -9.03 -12.89
N LEU A 251 -4.72 -9.07 -13.16
CA LEU A 251 -5.27 -9.56 -14.42
C LEU A 251 -5.46 -8.40 -15.40
N MET A 252 -5.00 -8.58 -16.65
CA MET A 252 -5.26 -7.67 -17.75
C MET A 252 -5.90 -8.44 -18.89
N LEU A 253 -7.09 -8.02 -19.32
CA LEU A 253 -7.82 -8.62 -20.42
C LEU A 253 -7.94 -7.59 -21.56
N GLY A 254 -7.47 -7.96 -22.74
CA GLY A 254 -7.63 -7.16 -23.96
C GLY A 254 -8.93 -7.53 -24.67
N PHE A 255 -9.68 -6.51 -25.09
CA PHE A 255 -10.93 -6.67 -25.84
C PHE A 255 -10.87 -5.83 -27.11
N THR A 256 -11.62 -6.23 -28.14
CA THR A 256 -11.75 -5.48 -29.41
C THR A 256 -12.75 -4.32 -29.32
N GLY A 257 -13.52 -4.23 -28.23
CA GLY A 257 -14.49 -3.18 -27.97
C GLY A 257 -14.78 -3.02 -26.47
N ARG A 258 -15.51 -1.96 -26.11
CA ARG A 258 -15.88 -1.63 -24.72
C ARG A 258 -17.38 -1.87 -24.48
N SER A 259 -17.82 -3.13 -24.53
CA SER A 259 -19.25 -3.48 -24.41
C SER A 259 -19.88 -2.98 -23.10
N TRP A 260 -19.10 -2.88 -22.03
CA TRP A 260 -19.52 -2.31 -20.74
C TRP A 260 -19.87 -0.81 -20.79
N ARG A 261 -19.58 -0.11 -21.89
CA ARG A 261 -20.01 1.29 -22.13
C ARG A 261 -21.28 1.39 -22.96
N GLN A 262 -21.73 0.30 -23.54
CA GLN A 262 -22.99 0.29 -24.29
C GLN A 262 -24.11 0.12 -23.28
N GLU A 263 -25.15 0.95 -23.36
CA GLU A 263 -26.36 0.74 -22.57
C GLU A 263 -26.89 -0.68 -22.85
N SER A 264 -27.10 -1.45 -21.79
CA SER A 264 -27.83 -2.71 -21.91
C SER A 264 -29.24 -2.38 -22.37
N GLN A 265 -29.62 -2.84 -23.57
CA GLN A 265 -31.03 -2.88 -23.97
C GLN A 265 -31.74 -3.84 -23.02
N SER A 266 -32.44 -3.29 -22.03
CA SER A 266 -33.40 -4.00 -21.18
C SER A 266 -34.69 -3.22 -21.15
#